data_AF-T0MBF1-F1
#
_entry.id   AF-T0MBF1-F1
#
_cell.length_a   1.000
_cell.length_b   1.000
_cell.length_c   1.000
_cell.angle_alpha   90.00
_cell.angle_beta   90.00
_cell.angle_gamma   90.00
#
_symmetry.space_group_name_H-M   'P 1'
#
loop_
_entity.id
_entity.type
_entity.pdbx_description
1 polymer ?
#
loop_
_entity_poly.entity_id
_entity_poly.type
_entity_poly.pdbx_seq_one_letter_code
_entity_poly.pdbx_strand_id
1 'polypeptide(L)'
;MTASNSMDWIIQRFSGRSLDAIKLALEARISTEESEDLLKRWMSRHPDDYFILSDSPLRIKVTTVPHDLNVFNHNMHAKNLKKYRRWER
;
A
#
# COMPACT_ATOMS: atom_id res chain seq x y z
N MET A 1 22.50 3.10 16.74
CA MET A 1 21.16 3.71 16.72
C MET A 1 20.64 3.61 15.29
N THR A 2 19.89 2.55 14.98
CA THR A 2 19.27 2.39 13.66
C THR A 2 18.26 3.51 13.50
N ALA A 3 18.53 4.46 12.60
CA ALA A 3 17.58 5.47 12.21
C ALA A 3 16.29 4.75 11.80
N SER A 4 15.28 4.79 12.68
CA SER A 4 13.96 4.28 12.38
C SER A 4 13.52 4.97 11.09
N ASN A 5 13.45 4.23 9.99
CA ASN A 5 13.15 4.79 8.67
C ASN A 5 11.82 5.53 8.78
N SER A 6 11.89 6.86 8.71
CA SER A 6 10.85 7.79 9.17
C SER A 6 9.52 7.72 8.41
N MET A 7 9.37 6.79 7.46
CA MET A 7 8.19 6.66 6.61
C MET A 7 7.63 5.23 6.54
N ASP A 8 8.23 4.24 7.20
CA ASP A 8 7.72 2.85 7.19
C ASP A 8 6.35 2.73 7.89
N TRP A 9 6.03 3.70 8.74
CA TRP A 9 4.72 3.84 9.36
C TRP A 9 3.59 4.05 8.34
N ILE A 10 3.90 4.54 7.11
CA ILE A 10 2.89 4.69 6.04
C ILE A 10 2.26 3.35 5.70
N ILE A 11 3.08 2.30 5.58
CA ILE A 11 2.60 0.94 5.32
C ILE A 11 1.71 0.47 6.48
N GLN A 12 2.19 0.62 7.71
CA GLN A 12 1.45 0.20 8.90
C GLN A 12 0.10 0.90 9.05
N ARG A 13 0.04 2.18 8.66
CA ARG A 13 -1.11 3.05 8.88
C ARG A 13 -2.12 3.02 7.74
N PHE A 14 -1.64 2.85 6.51
CA PHE A 14 -2.45 2.98 5.30
C PHE A 14 -2.54 1.69 4.48
N SER A 15 -1.98 0.56 4.92
CA SER A 15 -2.14 -0.72 4.19
C SER A 15 -3.62 -1.03 3.88
N GLY A 16 -3.88 -1.30 2.60
CA GLY A 16 -5.21 -1.56 2.06
C GLY A 16 -6.08 -0.31 1.82
N ARG A 17 -5.59 0.89 2.17
CA ARG A 17 -6.33 2.16 2.09
C ARG A 17 -5.79 3.05 0.97
N SER A 18 -6.64 3.96 0.49
CA SER A 18 -6.20 5.03 -0.41
C SER A 18 -5.53 6.16 0.36
N LEU A 19 -4.38 6.58 -0.13
CA LEU A 19 -3.56 7.65 0.40
C LEU A 19 -3.34 8.70 -0.69
N ASP A 20 -3.56 9.96 -0.33
CA ASP A 20 -3.22 11.13 -1.12
C ASP A 20 -2.42 12.10 -0.25
N ALA A 21 -1.86 13.13 -0.86
CA ALA A 21 -1.04 14.11 -0.17
C ALA A 21 -1.78 14.81 0.99
N ILE A 22 -3.09 15.07 0.84
CA ILE A 22 -3.89 15.75 1.87
C ILE A 22 -4.04 14.85 3.11
N LYS A 23 -4.41 13.58 2.93
CA LYS A 23 -4.51 12.63 4.05
C LYS A 23 -3.17 12.43 4.74
N LEU A 24 -2.08 12.38 3.96
CA LEU A 24 -0.74 12.23 4.50
C LEU A 24 -0.32 13.46 5.30
N ALA A 25 -0.61 14.66 4.80
CA ALA A 25 -0.36 15.93 5.49
C ALA A 25 -1.06 15.98 6.85
N LEU A 26 -2.33 15.56 6.90
CA LEU A 26 -3.12 15.52 8.14
C LEU A 26 -2.52 14.55 9.17
N GLU A 27 -2.13 13.34 8.75
CA GLU A 27 -1.59 12.33 9.66
C GLU A 27 -0.19 12.70 10.16
N ALA A 28 0.66 13.22 9.27
CA ALA A 28 2.03 13.63 9.59
C ALA A 28 2.11 15.04 10.23
N ARG A 29 1.00 15.80 10.25
CA ARG A 29 0.91 17.19 10.73
C ARG A 29 1.89 18.13 10.03
N ILE A 30 1.97 18.01 8.70
CA ILE A 30 2.85 18.81 7.82
C ILE A 30 2.03 19.51 6.74
N SER A 31 2.65 20.37 5.94
CA SER A 31 1.99 21.01 4.80
C SER A 31 1.68 20.01 3.68
N THR A 32 0.75 20.36 2.78
CA THR A 32 0.41 19.54 1.61
C THR A 32 1.53 19.45 0.58
N GLU A 33 2.39 20.46 0.51
CA GLU A 33 3.56 20.47 -0.38
C GLU A 33 4.63 19.50 0.15
N GLU A 34 4.95 19.58 1.44
CA GLU A 34 5.87 18.64 2.10
C GLU A 34 5.34 17.21 2.06
N SER A 35 4.03 17.01 2.17
CA SER A 35 3.45 15.67 2.10
C SER A 35 3.48 15.09 0.69
N GLU A 36 3.34 15.89 -0.36
CA GLU A 36 3.52 15.42 -1.74
C GLU A 36 4.95 14.92 -1.97
N ASP A 37 5.94 15.68 -1.53
CA ASP A 37 7.35 15.30 -1.63
C ASP A 37 7.66 14.06 -0.79
N LEU A 38 7.10 13.98 0.42
CA LEU A 38 7.23 12.81 1.29
C LEU A 38 6.62 11.56 0.64
N LEU A 39 5.43 11.70 0.03
CA LEU A 39 4.74 10.62 -0.67
C LEU A 39 5.55 10.13 -1.87
N LYS A 40 6.08 11.05 -2.70
CA LYS A 40 6.93 10.71 -3.85
C LYS A 40 8.21 9.99 -3.41
N ARG A 41 8.87 10.46 -2.34
CA ARG A 41 10.06 9.82 -1.76
C ARG A 41 9.76 8.43 -1.20
N TRP A 42 8.60 8.26 -0.57
CA TRP A 42 8.16 6.96 -0.08
C TRP A 42 7.90 5.99 -1.24
N MET A 43 7.14 6.42 -2.27
CA MET A 43 6.89 5.62 -3.47
C MET A 43 8.19 5.21 -4.17
N SER A 44 9.17 6.10 -4.28
CA SER A 44 10.47 5.77 -4.89
C SER A 44 11.25 4.71 -4.10
N ARG A 45 11.04 4.60 -2.78
CA ARG A 45 11.70 3.59 -1.94
C ARG A 45 10.92 2.27 -1.86
N HIS A 46 9.62 2.33 -2.13
CA HIS A 46 8.70 1.20 -2.01
C HIS A 46 7.92 0.97 -3.31
N PRO A 47 8.60 0.73 -4.46
CA PRO A 47 7.93 0.59 -5.77
C PRO A 47 6.87 -0.51 -5.82
N ASP A 48 7.01 -1.54 -4.99
CA ASP A 48 6.11 -2.70 -4.95
C ASP A 48 4.98 -2.55 -3.91
N ASP A 49 5.05 -1.58 -2.99
CA ASP A 49 4.08 -1.45 -1.90
C ASP A 49 2.93 -0.46 -2.20
N TYR A 50 2.72 -0.09 -3.46
CA TYR A 50 1.58 0.74 -3.85
C TYR A 50 1.03 0.44 -5.24
N PHE A 51 -0.21 0.88 -5.44
CA PHE A 51 -0.82 1.02 -6.76
C PHE A 51 -1.23 2.47 -6.96
N ILE A 52 -0.88 3.04 -8.11
CA ILE A 52 -1.38 4.36 -8.49
C ILE A 52 -2.87 4.24 -8.83
N LEU A 53 -3.71 5.05 -8.19
CA LEU A 53 -5.15 5.16 -8.47
C LEU A 53 -5.46 6.36 -9.37
N SER A 54 -4.67 7.44 -9.26
CA SER A 54 -4.78 8.68 -10.05
C SER A 54 -3.45 9.41 -10.00
N ASP A 55 -3.02 9.99 -11.12
CA ASP A 55 -1.77 10.76 -11.22
C ASP A 55 -1.95 12.26 -10.96
N SER A 56 -3.16 12.82 -11.14
CA SER A 56 -3.43 14.24 -10.89
C SER A 56 -4.88 14.48 -10.44
N PRO A 57 -5.14 14.76 -9.15
CA PRO A 57 -4.18 14.76 -8.05
C PRO A 57 -3.63 13.35 -7.76
N LEU A 58 -2.38 13.27 -7.30
CA LEU A 58 -1.71 12.00 -6.99
C LEU A 58 -2.45 11.27 -5.86
N ARG A 59 -2.94 10.08 -6.17
CA ARG A 59 -3.61 9.20 -5.24
C ARG A 59 -3.12 7.78 -5.45
N ILE A 60 -2.70 7.14 -4.37
CA ILE A 60 -2.23 5.76 -4.38
C ILE A 60 -3.08 4.90 -3.47
N LYS A 61 -3.01 3.59 -3.65
CA LYS A 61 -3.44 2.59 -2.69
C LYS A 61 -2.19 1.95 -2.10
N VAL A 62 -2.00 2.09 -0.80
CA VAL A 62 -0.87 1.45 -0.13
C VAL A 62 -1.20 -0.02 0.05
N THR A 63 -0.25 -0.88 -0.27
CA THR A 63 -0.38 -2.33 -0.16
C THR A 63 0.81 -2.90 0.53
N THR A 64 0.58 -3.73 1.53
CA THR A 64 1.61 -4.67 1.99
C THR A 64 1.64 -5.80 0.99
N VAL A 65 2.43 -5.69 -0.08
CA VAL A 65 2.67 -6.86 -0.91
C VAL A 65 3.45 -7.83 -0.02
N PRO A 66 2.90 -9.00 0.34
CA PRO A 66 3.72 -10.02 0.97
C PRO A 66 4.86 -10.25 -0.02
N HIS A 67 6.11 -10.17 0.45
CA HIS A 67 7.30 -10.32 -0.40
C HIS A 67 7.27 -11.62 -1.25
N ASP A 68 6.37 -12.55 -0.94
CA ASP A 68 5.95 -13.63 -1.82
C ASP A 68 4.60 -13.36 -2.52
N LEU A 69 4.66 -12.74 -3.71
CA LEU A 69 3.60 -12.79 -4.71
C LEU A 69 3.13 -14.23 -4.98
N ASN A 70 4.03 -15.20 -4.85
CA ASN A 70 3.73 -16.63 -4.95
C ASN A 70 2.77 -17.10 -3.85
N VAL A 71 2.93 -16.64 -2.61
CA VAL A 71 2.06 -17.02 -1.48
C VAL A 71 0.68 -16.37 -1.64
N PHE A 72 0.61 -15.13 -2.12
CA PHE A 72 -0.68 -14.49 -2.43
C PHE A 72 -1.42 -15.23 -3.54
N ASN A 73 -0.75 -15.53 -4.65
CA ASN A 73 -1.33 -16.29 -5.76
C ASN A 73 -1.75 -17.69 -5.33
N HIS A 74 -0.92 -18.40 -4.56
CA HIS A 74 -1.24 -19.73 -4.02
C HIS A 74 -2.49 -19.70 -3.13
N ASN A 75 -2.61 -18.70 -2.25
CA ASN A 75 -3.77 -18.54 -1.37
C ASN A 75 -5.06 -18.16 -2.14
N MET A 76 -4.95 -17.35 -3.20
CA MET A 76 -6.08 -17.01 -4.06
C MET A 76 -6.55 -18.21 -4.90
N HIS A 77 -5.64 -19.01 -5.45
CA HIS A 77 -5.97 -20.26 -6.13
C HIS A 77 -6.63 -21.28 -5.19
N ALA A 78 -6.11 -21.45 -3.97
CA ALA A 78 -6.68 -22.35 -2.97
C ALA A 78 -8.11 -21.97 -2.55
N LYS A 79 -8.42 -20.66 -2.46
CA LYS A 79 -9.78 -20.18 -2.16
C LYS A 79 -10.76 -20.43 -3.31
N ASN A 80 -10.32 -20.30 -4.56
CA ASN A 80 -11.18 -20.55 -5.72
C ASN A 80 -11.47 -22.06 -5.92
N LEU A 81 -10.52 -22.95 -5.60
CA LEU A 81 -10.76 -24.40 -5.67
C LEU A 81 -11.83 -24.88 -4.67
N LYS A 82 -11.85 -24.31 -3.45
CA LYS A 82 -12.87 -24.64 -2.44
C LYS A 82 -14.27 -24.19 -2.84
N LYS A 83 -14.38 -23.14 -3.66
CA LYS A 83 -15.67 -22.65 -4.15
C LYS A 83 -16.28 -23.64 -5.13
N TYR A 84 -15.49 -24.25 -6.02
CA TYR A 84 -15.99 -25.25 -6.99
C TYR A 84 -16.40 -26.58 -6.36
N ARG A 85 -15.66 -27.09 -5.36
CA ARG A 85 -16.05 -28.36 -4.67
C ARG A 85 -17.32 -28.28 -3.82
N ARG A 86 -17.88 -27.09 -3.60
CA ARG A 86 -19.14 -26.91 -2.87
C ARG A 86 -20.38 -27.00 -3.78
N TRP A 87 -20.19 -26.93 -5.10
CA TRP A 87 -21.26 -27.06 -6.09
C TRP A 87 -21.43 -28.50 -6.63
N GLU A 88 -20.56 -29.43 -6.22
CA GLU A 88 -20.60 -30.85 -6.61
C GLU A 88 -21.10 -31.76 -5.46
N ARG A 89 -21.80 -31.21 -4.46
CA ARG A 89 -22.44 -32.00 -3.39
C ARG A 89 -23.90 -31.62 -3.21
#